data_AF-A0A094DXV0-F1
#
_entry.id   AF-A0A094DXV0-F1
#
_cell.length_a   1.000
_cell.length_b   1.000
_cell.length_c   1.000
_cell.angle_alpha   90.00
_cell.angle_beta   90.00
_cell.angle_gamma   90.00
#
_symmetry.space_group_name_H-M   'P 1'
#
loop_
_entity.id
_entity.type
_entity.pdbx_description
1 polymer ?
#
loop_
_entity_poly.entity_id
_entity_poly.type
_entity_poly.pdbx_seq_one_letter_code
_entity_poly.pdbx_strand_id
1 'polypeptide(L)'
;MFNKNKDGQAMNRFTILGDSIVNFKDSGRYAEGSWGYTVIRTIHSDESNTLWPVGLENLKRWVTQYFVHINRLATNRSDGSVNEELGRRFILEECNIEKLNIPNLDKASQDDIKALTKVFDAWLYSAVGDVDEEFNIQHSARFCDFLVIDEGSLRSLAALPKETPPLGLARDILYCYSYVWLVDSQAVKRFQGVEDGGSYDGWMKLCTEDIYDAWFERTNARGTWRYSFERMDIPKVPGKLWYRAH
;
A
#
# COMPACT_ATOMS: atom_id res chain seq x y z
N MET A 1 5.98 -12.16 -32.71
CA MET A 1 6.92 -13.08 -32.03
C MET A 1 7.40 -12.54 -30.65
N PHE A 2 6.61 -11.75 -29.90
CA PHE A 2 7.16 -10.94 -28.80
C PHE A 2 6.56 -11.14 -27.39
N ASN A 3 5.56 -12.01 -27.20
CA ASN A 3 4.87 -12.11 -25.90
C ASN A 3 5.30 -13.29 -25.02
N LYS A 4 6.07 -14.26 -25.55
CA LYS A 4 6.45 -15.46 -24.77
C LYS A 4 7.53 -15.20 -23.71
N ASN A 5 8.34 -14.14 -23.84
CA ASN A 5 9.42 -13.82 -22.91
C ASN A 5 9.07 -12.74 -21.88
N LYS A 6 7.91 -12.09 -22.04
CA LYS A 6 7.39 -11.11 -21.08
C LYS A 6 6.69 -11.81 -19.92
N ASP A 7 6.71 -11.18 -18.76
CA ASP A 7 5.93 -11.61 -17.61
C ASP A 7 4.43 -11.36 -17.89
N GLY A 8 3.66 -12.45 -18.00
CA GLY A 8 2.23 -12.39 -18.28
C GLY A 8 1.43 -11.74 -17.15
N GLN A 9 1.86 -11.89 -15.90
CA GLN A 9 1.21 -11.23 -14.77
C GLN A 9 1.47 -9.73 -14.82
N ALA A 10 2.72 -9.31 -15.08
CA ALA A 10 3.06 -7.90 -15.24
C ALA A 10 2.28 -7.25 -16.40
N MET A 11 2.12 -7.96 -17.52
CA MET A 11 1.28 -7.51 -18.64
C MET A 11 -0.18 -7.31 -18.23
N ASN A 12 -0.76 -8.27 -17.52
CA ASN A 12 -2.13 -8.17 -17.02
C ASN A 12 -2.31 -6.98 -16.04
N ARG A 13 -1.36 -6.83 -15.12
CA ARG A 13 -1.33 -5.72 -14.14
C ARG A 13 -1.17 -4.37 -14.84
N PHE A 14 -0.39 -4.30 -15.92
CA PHE A 14 -0.27 -3.10 -16.74
C PHE A 14 -1.57 -2.76 -17.49
N THR A 15 -2.32 -3.76 -17.96
CA THR A 15 -3.67 -3.56 -18.51
C THR A 15 -4.63 -3.03 -17.45
N ILE A 16 -4.66 -3.63 -16.25
CA ILE A 16 -5.49 -3.17 -15.12
C ILE A 16 -5.16 -1.72 -14.76
N LEU A 17 -3.87 -1.36 -14.77
CA LEU A 17 -3.42 0.01 -14.54
C LEU A 17 -3.95 0.96 -15.62
N GLY A 18 -3.91 0.55 -16.89
CA GLY A 18 -4.49 1.31 -18.00
C GLY A 18 -5.99 1.55 -17.83
N ASP A 19 -6.75 0.52 -17.48
CA ASP A 19 -8.19 0.61 -17.23
C ASP A 19 -8.50 1.55 -16.06
N SER A 20 -7.70 1.46 -14.97
CA SER A 20 -7.79 2.39 -13.85
C SER A 20 -7.56 3.82 -14.31
N ILE A 21 -6.49 4.12 -15.06
CA ILE A 21 -6.18 5.48 -15.54
C ILE A 21 -7.31 6.02 -16.41
N VAL A 22 -7.89 5.21 -17.30
CA VAL A 22 -8.99 5.65 -18.18
C VAL A 22 -10.20 6.11 -17.36
N ASN A 23 -10.50 5.42 -16.26
CA ASN A 23 -11.56 5.83 -15.34
C ASN A 23 -11.25 7.13 -14.57
N PHE A 24 -9.99 7.60 -14.58
CA PHE A 24 -9.53 8.83 -13.91
C PHE A 24 -8.96 9.88 -14.87
N LYS A 25 -9.12 9.69 -16.18
CA LYS A 25 -8.43 10.47 -17.21
C LYS A 25 -8.77 11.97 -17.18
N ASP A 26 -9.94 12.32 -16.68
CA ASP A 26 -10.42 13.70 -16.58
C ASP A 26 -10.07 14.39 -15.24
N SER A 27 -9.35 13.70 -14.33
CA SER A 27 -8.88 14.25 -13.04
C SER A 27 -7.68 15.20 -13.14
N GLY A 28 -7.09 15.32 -14.33
CA GLY A 28 -6.10 16.36 -14.67
C GLY A 28 -4.75 16.33 -13.94
N ARG A 29 -4.52 15.49 -12.91
CA ARG A 29 -3.33 15.61 -12.04
C ARG A 29 -2.40 14.40 -11.89
N TYR A 30 -2.77 13.19 -12.34
CA TYR A 30 -1.98 11.98 -12.02
C TYR A 30 -1.50 11.16 -13.24
N ALA A 31 -0.93 11.82 -14.25
CA ALA A 31 -0.30 11.14 -15.39
C ALA A 31 1.08 10.50 -15.07
N GLU A 32 1.79 10.98 -14.04
CA GLU A 32 3.16 10.53 -13.72
C GLU A 32 3.21 9.40 -12.65
N GLY A 33 2.13 9.18 -11.90
CA GLY A 33 2.01 8.08 -10.94
C GLY A 33 0.62 7.48 -10.92
N SER A 34 0.44 6.46 -11.76
CA SER A 34 -0.86 5.84 -11.98
C SER A 34 -1.24 4.82 -10.92
N TRP A 35 -0.29 4.39 -10.09
CA TRP A 35 -0.55 3.53 -8.94
C TRP A 35 0.40 3.81 -7.78
N GLY A 36 0.02 3.34 -6.59
CA GLY A 36 0.77 3.56 -5.36
C GLY A 36 -0.13 3.97 -4.21
N TYR A 37 0.44 4.64 -3.21
CA TYR A 37 -0.24 4.94 -1.96
C TYR A 37 0.08 6.32 -1.39
N THR A 38 -0.89 6.85 -0.65
CA THR A 38 -0.67 8.00 0.23
C THR A 38 -0.16 7.42 1.54
N VAL A 39 0.86 8.05 2.09
CA VAL A 39 1.52 7.61 3.31
C VAL A 39 1.27 8.66 4.38
N ILE A 40 0.69 8.25 5.50
CA ILE A 40 0.57 9.07 6.70
C ILE A 40 1.62 8.64 7.71
N ARG A 41 2.39 9.61 8.17
CA ARG A 41 3.35 9.46 9.26
C ARG A 41 2.66 9.77 10.59
N THR A 42 2.87 8.94 11.61
CA THR A 42 2.27 9.15 12.94
C THR A 42 3.29 9.31 14.07
N ILE A 43 4.57 9.44 13.73
CA ILE A 43 5.68 9.54 14.69
C ILE A 43 6.64 10.67 14.33
N HIS A 44 6.97 11.56 15.27
CA HIS A 44 7.74 12.79 14.98
C HIS A 44 8.92 13.05 15.95
N SER A 45 9.46 12.02 16.60
CA SER A 45 10.67 12.11 17.43
C SER A 45 11.93 12.41 16.59
N ASP A 46 13.02 12.83 17.25
CA ASP A 46 14.31 13.08 16.59
C ASP A 46 14.85 11.84 15.87
N GLU A 47 14.70 10.66 16.49
CA GLU A 47 15.03 9.39 15.88
C GLU A 47 14.19 9.16 14.62
N SER A 48 12.86 9.33 14.71
CA SER A 48 12.00 9.07 13.56
C SER A 48 12.22 10.08 12.43
N ASN A 49 12.54 11.34 12.74
CA ASN A 49 12.93 12.34 11.75
C ASN A 49 14.20 11.93 10.99
N THR A 50 15.15 11.30 11.69
CA THR A 50 16.38 10.79 11.09
C THR A 50 16.12 9.55 10.22
N LEU A 51 15.27 8.64 10.69
CA LEU A 51 14.98 7.38 9.98
C LEU A 51 14.00 7.55 8.81
N TRP A 52 13.13 8.57 8.84
CA TRP A 52 12.07 8.80 7.86
C TRP A 52 12.53 8.73 6.39
N PRO A 53 13.52 9.53 5.95
CA PRO A 53 13.95 9.48 4.54
C PRO A 53 14.49 8.11 4.14
N VAL A 54 15.18 7.41 5.07
CA VAL A 54 15.74 6.08 4.82
C VAL A 54 14.63 5.04 4.68
N GLY A 55 13.65 5.06 5.59
CA GLY A 55 12.52 4.14 5.58
C GLY A 55 11.66 4.28 4.31
N LEU A 56 11.33 5.52 3.91
CA LEU A 56 10.57 5.77 2.69
C LEU A 56 11.34 5.37 1.42
N GLU A 57 12.63 5.70 1.34
CA GLU A 57 13.47 5.32 0.20
C GLU A 57 13.57 3.80 0.07
N ASN A 58 13.77 3.10 1.19
CA ASN A 58 13.78 1.65 1.23
C ASN A 58 12.43 1.11 0.75
N LEU A 59 11.31 1.55 1.33
CA LEU A 59 9.98 1.10 0.90
C LEU A 59 9.78 1.23 -0.62
N LYS A 60 10.10 2.41 -1.17
CA LYS A 60 10.01 2.67 -2.61
C LYS A 60 10.90 1.75 -3.43
N ARG A 61 12.17 1.61 -3.05
CA ARG A 61 13.13 0.75 -3.74
C ARG A 61 12.65 -0.70 -3.74
N TRP A 62 12.17 -1.17 -2.60
CA TRP A 62 11.77 -2.55 -2.41
C TRP A 62 10.57 -2.93 -3.27
N VAL A 63 9.54 -2.08 -3.29
CA VAL A 63 8.38 -2.27 -4.18
C VAL A 63 8.81 -2.25 -5.65
N THR A 64 9.56 -1.24 -6.07
CA THR A 64 9.84 -0.99 -7.49
C THR A 64 10.89 -1.93 -8.09
N GLN A 65 11.95 -2.27 -7.37
CA GLN A 65 13.05 -3.07 -7.90
C GLN A 65 12.88 -4.57 -7.68
N TYR A 66 12.10 -4.97 -6.66
CA TYR A 66 12.00 -6.38 -6.28
C TYR A 66 10.59 -6.93 -6.44
N PHE A 67 9.59 -6.37 -5.75
CA PHE A 67 8.27 -6.98 -5.71
C PHE A 67 7.53 -6.88 -7.05
N VAL A 68 7.63 -5.73 -7.75
CA VAL A 68 7.16 -5.61 -9.13
C VAL A 68 7.83 -6.62 -10.06
N HIS A 69 9.02 -7.12 -9.73
CA HIS A 69 9.79 -8.09 -10.52
C HIS A 69 9.71 -9.54 -9.98
N ILE A 70 8.93 -9.82 -8.94
CA ILE A 70 9.00 -11.09 -8.20
C ILE A 70 8.76 -12.30 -9.10
N ASN A 71 7.71 -12.25 -9.94
CA ASN A 71 7.37 -13.35 -10.85
C ASN A 71 8.35 -13.48 -12.01
N ARG A 72 8.85 -12.37 -12.54
CA ARG A 72 9.94 -12.36 -13.53
C ARG A 72 11.16 -13.10 -13.00
N LEU A 73 11.56 -12.80 -11.76
CA LEU A 73 12.70 -13.42 -11.08
C LEU A 73 12.45 -14.91 -10.80
N ALA A 74 11.24 -15.28 -10.37
CA ALA A 74 10.88 -16.67 -10.11
C ALA A 74 10.80 -17.54 -11.38
N THR A 75 10.39 -16.96 -12.51
CA THR A 75 10.19 -17.66 -13.78
C THR A 75 11.34 -17.47 -14.79
N ASN A 76 12.45 -16.86 -14.36
CA ASN A 76 13.65 -16.61 -15.16
C ASN A 76 13.37 -15.92 -16.51
N ARG A 77 12.46 -14.94 -16.52
CA ARG A 77 12.15 -14.15 -17.72
C ARG A 77 13.20 -13.07 -17.93
N SER A 78 13.73 -12.98 -19.15
CA SER A 78 14.82 -12.04 -19.47
C SER A 78 14.34 -10.63 -19.81
N ASP A 79 13.12 -10.46 -20.31
CA ASP A 79 12.54 -9.14 -20.62
C ASP A 79 11.74 -8.63 -19.42
N GLY A 80 12.20 -7.54 -18.80
CA GLY A 80 11.51 -6.87 -17.70
C GLY A 80 10.99 -5.48 -18.01
N SER A 81 10.95 -5.08 -19.29
CA SER A 81 10.55 -3.72 -19.69
C SER A 81 9.19 -3.30 -19.14
N VAL A 82 8.25 -4.25 -19.03
CA VAL A 82 6.90 -4.02 -18.49
C VAL A 82 6.95 -3.79 -16.98
N ASN A 83 7.72 -4.60 -16.27
CA ASN A 83 7.93 -4.47 -14.83
C ASN A 83 8.66 -3.15 -14.51
N GLU A 84 9.65 -2.76 -15.30
CA GLU A 84 10.36 -1.47 -15.17
C GLU A 84 9.39 -0.29 -15.33
N GLU A 85 8.50 -0.36 -16.33
CA GLU A 85 7.49 0.67 -16.54
C GLU A 85 6.43 0.69 -15.41
N LEU A 86 6.04 -0.48 -14.87
CA LEU A 86 5.19 -0.54 -13.67
C LEU A 86 5.89 0.12 -12.48
N GLY A 87 7.15 -0.22 -12.21
CA GLY A 87 7.94 0.35 -11.13
C GLY A 87 8.12 1.87 -11.27
N ARG A 88 8.36 2.36 -12.49
CA ARG A 88 8.48 3.80 -12.78
C ARG A 88 7.20 4.59 -12.44
N ARG A 89 6.03 3.95 -12.59
CA ARG A 89 4.70 4.56 -12.33
C ARG A 89 4.27 4.49 -10.87
N PHE A 90 5.05 3.85 -10.00
CA PHE A 90 4.74 3.74 -8.58
C PHE A 90 5.05 5.04 -7.83
N ILE A 91 4.06 5.56 -7.10
CA ILE A 91 4.21 6.73 -6.23
C ILE A 91 3.93 6.38 -4.77
N LEU A 92 4.81 6.85 -3.89
CA LEU A 92 4.52 7.04 -2.48
C LEU A 92 4.46 8.54 -2.22
N GLU A 93 3.31 8.99 -1.74
CA GLU A 93 3.08 10.41 -1.51
C GLU A 93 2.81 10.67 -0.04
N GLU A 94 3.64 11.49 0.58
CA GLU A 94 3.50 11.83 1.98
C GLU A 94 2.37 12.84 2.19
N CYS A 95 1.44 12.50 3.09
CA CYS A 95 0.41 13.43 3.53
C CYS A 95 0.98 14.35 4.62
N ASN A 96 1.08 15.65 4.30
CA ASN A 96 1.72 16.67 5.14
C ASN A 96 0.75 17.69 5.75
N ILE A 97 -0.56 17.41 5.77
CA ILE A 97 -1.57 18.42 6.15
C ILE A 97 -1.77 18.51 7.66
N GLU A 98 -1.81 17.38 8.36
CA GLU A 98 -2.00 17.34 9.81
C GLU A 98 -1.12 16.25 10.44
N LYS A 99 -0.51 16.57 11.59
CA LYS A 99 0.38 15.67 12.31
C LYS A 99 -0.38 14.98 13.43
N LEU A 100 -0.61 13.68 13.27
CA LEU A 100 -1.13 12.82 14.33
C LEU A 100 0.04 12.17 15.07
N ASN A 101 -0.11 11.99 16.38
CA ASN A 101 0.90 11.33 17.21
C ASN A 101 0.37 9.99 17.72
N ILE A 102 0.52 8.95 16.90
CA ILE A 102 0.11 7.59 17.19
C ILE A 102 1.35 6.70 16.99
N PRO A 103 2.24 6.63 17.99
CA PRO A 103 3.55 5.97 17.84
C PRO A 103 3.44 4.45 17.60
N ASN A 104 2.33 3.84 18.02
CA ASN A 104 2.12 2.41 17.93
C ASN A 104 0.66 2.12 17.55
N LEU A 105 0.43 1.76 16.28
CA LEU A 105 -0.91 1.45 15.79
C LEU A 105 -1.46 0.12 16.33
N ASP A 106 -0.62 -0.79 16.87
CA ASP A 106 -1.11 -2.00 17.55
C ASP A 106 -1.92 -1.65 18.82
N LYS A 107 -1.78 -0.43 19.35
CA LYS A 107 -2.49 0.07 20.54
C LYS A 107 -3.47 1.20 20.21
N ALA A 108 -3.69 1.49 18.93
CA ALA A 108 -4.61 2.53 18.50
C ALA A 108 -6.05 2.15 18.83
N SER A 109 -6.82 3.14 19.25
CA SER A 109 -8.27 3.02 19.39
C SER A 109 -8.96 3.21 18.04
N GLN A 110 -10.23 2.79 17.94
CA GLN A 110 -11.06 3.10 16.77
C GLN A 110 -11.14 4.61 16.47
N ASP A 111 -11.11 5.46 17.50
CA ASP A 111 -11.16 6.91 17.30
C ASP A 111 -9.84 7.47 16.73
N ASP A 112 -8.70 6.87 17.08
CA ASP A 112 -7.41 7.19 16.46
C ASP A 112 -7.42 6.86 14.97
N ILE A 113 -7.98 5.71 14.59
CA ILE A 113 -8.07 5.31 13.19
C ILE A 113 -9.07 6.19 12.42
N LYS A 114 -10.21 6.55 13.02
CA LYS A 114 -11.11 7.57 12.45
C LYS A 114 -10.40 8.89 12.24
N ALA A 115 -9.56 9.34 13.18
CA ALA A 115 -8.77 10.56 13.01
C ALA A 115 -7.83 10.44 11.79
N LEU A 116 -7.16 9.31 11.61
CA LEU A 116 -6.34 9.05 10.41
C LEU A 116 -7.15 9.15 9.12
N THR A 117 -8.36 8.58 9.07
CA THR A 117 -9.22 8.69 7.89
C THR A 117 -9.63 10.14 7.58
N LYS A 118 -9.87 10.97 8.61
CA LYS A 118 -10.17 12.40 8.41
C LYS A 118 -8.99 13.17 7.83
N VAL A 119 -7.78 12.89 8.30
CA VAL A 119 -6.55 13.49 7.75
C VAL A 119 -6.37 13.08 6.29
N PHE A 120 -6.59 11.81 5.97
CA PHE A 120 -6.55 11.32 4.59
C PHE A 120 -7.61 11.99 3.71
N ASP A 121 -8.86 12.11 4.17
CA ASP A 121 -9.95 12.75 3.43
C ASP A 121 -9.65 14.24 3.17
N ALA A 122 -9.12 14.95 4.17
CA ALA A 122 -8.71 16.35 4.02
C ALA A 122 -7.57 16.51 3.01
N TRP A 123 -6.60 15.59 3.03
CA TRP A 123 -5.54 15.54 2.02
C TRP A 123 -6.07 15.27 0.63
N LEU A 124 -6.98 14.31 0.51
CA LEU A 124 -7.58 13.95 -0.76
C LEU A 124 -8.34 15.13 -1.36
N TYR A 125 -9.19 15.78 -0.57
CA TYR A 125 -9.90 16.99 -0.97
C TYR A 125 -8.94 18.09 -1.44
N SER A 126 -7.82 18.30 -0.74
CA SER A 126 -6.80 19.28 -1.16
C SER A 126 -6.07 18.87 -2.46
N ALA A 127 -5.84 17.58 -2.66
CA ALA A 127 -5.05 17.06 -3.79
C ALA A 127 -5.87 17.03 -5.09
N VAL A 128 -7.12 16.59 -5.03
CA VAL A 128 -7.97 16.37 -6.21
C VAL A 128 -9.14 17.37 -6.36
N GLY A 129 -9.42 18.19 -5.36
CA GLY A 129 -10.51 19.17 -5.39
C GLY A 129 -11.85 18.60 -4.90
N ASP A 130 -12.94 19.32 -5.20
CA ASP A 130 -14.28 18.86 -4.82
C ASP A 130 -14.62 17.58 -5.57
N VAL A 131 -14.95 16.57 -4.79
CA VAL A 131 -15.19 15.22 -5.28
C VAL A 131 -16.69 15.13 -5.51
N ASP A 132 -17.18 15.74 -6.59
CA ASP A 132 -18.57 15.58 -6.99
C ASP A 132 -18.93 14.08 -7.12
N GLU A 133 -20.22 13.75 -7.06
CA GLU A 133 -20.72 12.37 -7.23
C GLU A 133 -20.23 11.70 -8.55
N GLU A 134 -19.80 12.51 -9.53
CA GLU A 134 -19.20 12.08 -10.79
C GLU A 134 -17.73 11.60 -10.64
N PHE A 135 -17.00 12.11 -9.64
CA PHE A 135 -15.67 11.64 -9.27
C PHE A 135 -15.80 10.44 -8.33
N ASN A 136 -16.08 9.28 -8.90
CA ASN A 136 -16.27 8.06 -8.12
C ASN A 136 -14.93 7.52 -7.58
N ILE A 137 -14.43 8.13 -6.50
CA ILE A 137 -13.22 7.75 -5.75
C ILE A 137 -13.20 6.26 -5.43
N GLN A 138 -14.37 5.62 -5.27
CA GLN A 138 -14.45 4.19 -4.98
C GLN A 138 -13.74 3.38 -6.07
N HIS A 139 -13.74 3.83 -7.32
CA HIS A 139 -13.06 3.13 -8.40
C HIS A 139 -11.55 3.38 -8.46
N SER A 140 -10.99 4.22 -7.56
CA SER A 140 -9.57 4.54 -7.50
C SER A 140 -8.89 3.79 -6.38
N ALA A 141 -8.17 2.71 -6.71
CA ALA A 141 -7.35 2.03 -5.70
C ALA A 141 -6.32 2.97 -5.04
N ARG A 142 -5.86 4.01 -5.76
CA ARG A 142 -4.94 5.03 -5.24
C ARG A 142 -5.56 5.89 -4.13
N PHE A 143 -6.87 6.10 -4.14
CA PHE A 143 -7.58 7.02 -3.24
C PHE A 143 -8.61 6.34 -2.33
N CYS A 144 -8.72 5.00 -2.38
CA CYS A 144 -9.56 4.23 -1.47
C CYS A 144 -8.89 3.98 -0.11
N ASP A 145 -7.60 3.62 -0.15
CA ASP A 145 -6.85 3.16 1.02
C ASP A 145 -5.53 3.93 1.11
N PHE A 146 -4.95 3.95 2.31
CA PHE A 146 -3.66 4.60 2.55
C PHE A 146 -2.78 3.78 3.48
N LEU A 147 -1.49 4.07 3.43
CA LEU A 147 -0.50 3.45 4.29
C LEU A 147 -0.23 4.34 5.50
N VAL A 148 -0.04 3.71 6.66
CA VAL A 148 0.43 4.39 7.87
C VAL A 148 1.76 3.79 8.30
N ILE A 149 2.71 4.68 8.60
CA ILE A 149 4.02 4.31 9.13
C ILE A 149 4.11 4.84 10.57
N ASP A 150 3.97 3.90 11.51
CA ASP A 150 4.23 4.12 12.93
C ASP A 150 5.71 3.88 13.28
N GLU A 151 6.07 3.97 14.56
CA GLU A 151 7.47 3.86 14.99
C GLU A 151 8.07 2.47 14.69
N GLY A 152 7.30 1.41 14.94
CA GLY A 152 7.74 0.03 14.70
C GLY A 152 7.92 -0.26 13.22
N SER A 153 6.95 0.16 12.40
CA SER A 153 7.01 0.08 10.94
C SER A 153 8.24 0.83 10.42
N LEU A 154 8.47 2.07 10.85
CA LEU A 154 9.60 2.87 10.38
C LEU A 154 10.95 2.22 10.68
N ARG A 155 11.15 1.72 11.90
CA ARG A 155 12.39 1.02 12.27
C ARG A 155 12.57 -0.25 11.42
N SER A 156 11.50 -1.00 11.17
CA SER A 156 11.55 -2.20 10.32
C SER A 156 11.95 -1.86 8.87
N LEU A 157 11.41 -0.78 8.31
CA LEU A 157 11.74 -0.31 6.95
C LEU A 157 13.17 0.22 6.86
N ALA A 158 13.63 0.97 7.86
CA ALA A 158 14.99 1.49 7.90
C ALA A 158 16.05 0.37 8.04
N ALA A 159 15.67 -0.75 8.66
CA ALA A 159 16.52 -1.93 8.78
C ALA A 159 16.62 -2.77 7.49
N LEU A 160 15.77 -2.51 6.48
CA LEU A 160 15.85 -3.22 5.22
C LEU A 160 17.20 -2.97 4.53
N PRO A 161 17.84 -4.03 3.98
CA PRO A 161 19.10 -3.85 3.29
C PRO A 161 18.90 -3.05 2.01
N LYS A 162 19.95 -2.31 1.63
CA LYS A 162 19.95 -1.48 0.42
C LYS A 162 19.91 -2.32 -0.87
N GLU A 163 20.37 -3.56 -0.78
CA GLU A 163 20.46 -4.53 -1.86
C GLU A 163 19.71 -5.81 -1.47
N THR A 164 19.21 -6.56 -2.45
CA THR A 164 18.61 -7.86 -2.18
C THR A 164 19.69 -8.88 -1.79
N PRO A 165 19.48 -9.65 -0.71
CA PRO A 165 20.33 -10.81 -0.43
C PRO A 165 20.37 -11.76 -1.64
N PRO A 166 21.48 -12.44 -1.93
CA PRO A 166 21.57 -13.34 -3.08
C PRO A 166 20.71 -14.61 -2.93
N LEU A 167 20.31 -14.97 -1.71
CA LEU A 167 19.59 -16.21 -1.39
C LEU A 167 18.09 -15.97 -1.15
N GLY A 168 17.22 -16.72 -1.84
CA GLY A 168 15.75 -16.63 -1.72
C GLY A 168 15.22 -16.83 -0.29
N LEU A 169 15.78 -17.74 0.51
CA LEU A 169 15.33 -17.93 1.90
C LEU A 169 15.69 -16.76 2.83
N ALA A 170 16.82 -16.09 2.60
CA ALA A 170 17.20 -14.91 3.38
C ALA A 170 16.33 -13.69 3.02
N ARG A 171 15.81 -13.68 1.79
CA ARG A 171 14.86 -12.69 1.28
C ARG A 171 13.53 -12.80 2.02
N ASP A 172 12.88 -13.96 2.00
CA ASP A 172 11.54 -14.15 2.60
C ASP A 172 11.52 -13.80 4.10
N ILE A 173 12.57 -14.16 4.83
CA ILE A 173 12.69 -13.85 6.27
C ILE A 173 12.74 -12.33 6.49
N LEU A 174 13.51 -11.57 5.71
CA LEU A 174 13.60 -10.12 5.89
C LEU A 174 12.27 -9.42 5.60
N TYR A 175 11.48 -9.95 4.65
CA TYR A 175 10.26 -9.30 4.16
C TYR A 175 9.07 -9.53 5.07
N CYS A 176 8.98 -10.70 5.70
CA CYS A 176 7.93 -10.99 6.68
C CYS A 176 8.06 -10.15 7.97
N TYR A 177 9.22 -9.50 8.21
CA TYR A 177 9.44 -8.68 9.41
C TYR A 177 9.35 -7.17 9.14
N SER A 178 9.42 -6.73 7.89
CA SER A 178 9.12 -5.34 7.52
C SER A 178 7.66 -5.18 7.15
N TYR A 179 7.02 -4.18 7.74
CA TYR A 179 5.60 -3.95 7.52
C TYR A 179 5.25 -2.47 7.48
N VAL A 180 4.10 -2.20 6.90
CA VAL A 180 3.35 -0.94 7.03
C VAL A 180 1.95 -1.28 7.53
N TRP A 181 1.20 -0.27 7.95
CA TRP A 181 -0.22 -0.44 8.20
C TRP A 181 -0.99 -0.04 6.97
N LEU A 182 -1.94 -0.88 6.55
CA LEU A 182 -2.93 -0.52 5.54
C LEU A 182 -4.20 -0.10 6.25
N VAL A 183 -4.73 1.07 5.92
CA VAL A 183 -6.02 1.56 6.43
C VAL A 183 -7.01 1.64 5.26
N ASP A 184 -8.07 0.84 5.34
CA ASP A 184 -9.22 0.89 4.45
C ASP A 184 -10.21 1.94 4.99
N SER A 185 -10.11 3.16 4.47
CA SER A 185 -10.92 4.30 4.91
C SER A 185 -12.42 4.01 4.85
N GLN A 186 -12.86 3.23 3.87
CA GLN A 186 -14.27 2.90 3.71
C GLN A 186 -14.74 1.89 4.77
N ALA A 187 -13.93 0.88 5.08
CA ALA A 187 -14.26 -0.08 6.13
C ALA A 187 -14.36 0.62 7.50
N VAL A 188 -13.39 1.49 7.85
CA VAL A 188 -13.42 2.29 9.09
C VAL A 188 -14.70 3.11 9.19
N LYS A 189 -15.14 3.74 8.09
CA LYS A 189 -16.38 4.54 8.04
C LYS A 189 -17.65 3.72 8.18
N ARG A 190 -17.66 2.45 7.73
CA ARG A 190 -18.81 1.54 7.82
C ARG A 190 -18.98 0.99 9.22
N PHE A 191 -17.90 0.57 9.86
CA PHE A 191 -17.94 -0.12 11.15
C PHE A 191 -17.81 0.87 12.32
N GLN A 192 -18.74 1.82 12.42
CA GLN A 192 -18.79 2.87 13.45
C GLN A 192 -19.10 2.32 14.86
N GLY A 193 -18.30 1.39 15.39
CA GLY A 193 -18.43 0.88 16.76
C GLY A 193 -19.41 -0.27 16.94
N VAL A 194 -19.70 -1.03 15.88
CA VAL A 194 -20.34 -2.34 16.04
C VAL A 194 -19.23 -3.35 16.28
N GLU A 195 -18.91 -3.61 17.55
CA GLU A 195 -18.07 -4.73 17.97
C GLU A 195 -18.81 -6.04 17.72
N ASP A 196 -18.98 -6.43 16.46
CA ASP A 196 -19.21 -7.83 16.15
C ASP A 196 -17.83 -8.47 15.98
N GLY A 197 -17.49 -9.47 16.79
CA GLY A 197 -16.14 -10.04 16.86
C GLY A 197 -15.62 -10.65 15.55
N GLY A 198 -16.41 -10.62 14.48
CA GLY A 198 -16.03 -11.00 13.11
C GLY A 198 -15.82 -9.84 12.13
N SER A 199 -16.21 -8.59 12.43
CA SER A 199 -16.11 -7.48 11.47
C SER A 199 -14.70 -6.90 11.35
N TYR A 200 -14.32 -6.53 10.13
CA TYR A 200 -13.03 -5.90 9.83
C TYR A 200 -13.03 -4.44 10.31
N ASP A 201 -12.20 -4.14 11.30
CA ASP A 201 -12.08 -2.81 11.91
C ASP A 201 -11.55 -1.71 10.97
N GLY A 202 -11.04 -2.09 9.79
CA GLY A 202 -10.61 -1.15 8.76
C GLY A 202 -9.12 -0.85 8.72
N TRP A 203 -8.30 -1.55 9.49
CA TRP A 203 -6.84 -1.51 9.34
C TRP A 203 -6.19 -2.87 9.63
N MET A 204 -5.01 -3.09 9.04
CA MET A 204 -4.23 -4.30 9.28
C MET A 204 -2.74 -4.08 9.00
N LYS A 205 -1.90 -5.02 9.44
CA LYS A 205 -0.50 -5.05 9.02
C LYS A 205 -0.39 -5.60 7.61
N LEU A 206 0.48 -4.97 6.83
CA LEU A 206 0.78 -5.32 5.46
C LEU A 206 2.29 -5.54 5.36
N CYS A 207 2.70 -6.77 5.06
CA CYS A 207 4.10 -7.04 4.73
C CYS A 207 4.50 -6.17 3.54
N THR A 208 5.75 -5.74 3.50
CA THR A 208 6.21 -4.91 2.37
C THR A 208 6.10 -5.62 1.02
N GLU A 209 6.20 -6.96 0.99
CA GLU A 209 6.06 -7.76 -0.23
C GLU A 209 4.64 -7.69 -0.82
N ASP A 210 3.64 -7.62 0.05
CA ASP A 210 2.24 -7.67 -0.32
C ASP A 210 1.69 -6.32 -0.81
N ILE A 211 2.44 -5.23 -0.65
CA ILE A 211 2.02 -3.87 -1.08
C ILE A 211 1.66 -3.86 -2.57
N TYR A 212 2.43 -4.59 -3.37
CA TYR A 212 2.16 -4.73 -4.80
C TYR A 212 0.80 -5.39 -5.03
N ASP A 213 0.57 -6.56 -4.46
CA ASP A 213 -0.63 -7.33 -4.73
C ASP A 213 -1.89 -6.71 -4.12
N ALA A 214 -1.82 -6.17 -2.90
CA ALA A 214 -2.92 -5.48 -2.24
C ALA A 214 -3.50 -4.34 -3.10
N TRP A 215 -2.65 -3.55 -3.74
CA TRP A 215 -3.08 -2.45 -4.60
C TRP A 215 -3.88 -2.95 -5.80
N PHE A 216 -3.35 -3.94 -6.51
CA PHE A 216 -4.01 -4.44 -7.71
C PHE A 216 -5.21 -5.33 -7.43
N GLU A 217 -5.27 -6.00 -6.28
CA GLU A 217 -6.47 -6.69 -5.82
C GLU A 217 -7.61 -5.70 -5.57
N ARG A 218 -7.33 -4.57 -4.91
CA ARG A 218 -8.29 -3.48 -4.71
C ARG A 218 -8.81 -2.92 -6.04
N THR A 219 -7.93 -2.71 -7.01
CA THR A 219 -8.31 -2.25 -8.36
C THR A 219 -9.25 -3.24 -9.06
N ASN A 220 -8.93 -4.54 -8.97
CA ASN A 220 -9.75 -5.60 -9.57
C ASN A 220 -11.14 -5.73 -8.92
N ALA A 221 -11.24 -5.47 -7.62
CA ALA A 221 -12.51 -5.45 -6.90
C ALA A 221 -13.41 -4.24 -7.29
N ARG A 222 -12.97 -3.38 -8.23
CA ARG A 222 -13.67 -2.19 -8.74
C ARG A 222 -14.20 -1.27 -7.64
N GLY A 223 -13.58 -1.28 -6.46
CA GLY A 223 -14.08 -0.48 -5.35
C GLY A 223 -15.43 -0.91 -4.79
N THR A 224 -15.83 -2.17 -4.99
CA THR A 224 -17.13 -2.61 -4.48
C THR A 224 -17.21 -2.37 -2.97
N TRP A 225 -18.31 -1.76 -2.53
CA TRP A 225 -18.53 -1.40 -1.13
C TRP A 225 -18.65 -2.59 -0.16
N ARG A 226 -18.37 -3.80 -0.62
CA ARG A 226 -18.40 -5.03 0.17
C ARG A 226 -17.06 -5.73 0.19
N TYR A 227 -16.07 -5.22 -0.54
CA TYR A 227 -14.76 -5.81 -0.56
C TYR A 227 -14.02 -5.50 0.76
N SER A 228 -13.59 -6.56 1.42
CA SER A 228 -12.67 -6.54 2.55
C SER A 228 -11.53 -7.48 2.21
N PHE A 229 -10.29 -7.07 2.44
CA PHE A 229 -9.13 -7.94 2.25
C PHE A 229 -9.21 -9.20 3.12
N GLU A 230 -8.73 -10.33 2.61
CA GLU A 230 -8.54 -11.54 3.40
C GLU A 230 -7.42 -11.35 4.43
N ARG A 231 -7.56 -12.04 5.57
CA ARG A 231 -6.70 -11.88 6.75
C ARG A 231 -6.28 -13.23 7.28
N MET A 232 -5.06 -13.30 7.80
CA MET A 232 -4.63 -14.43 8.60
C MET A 232 -3.78 -14.00 9.79
N ASP A 233 -3.86 -14.79 10.86
CA ASP A 233 -2.84 -14.76 11.90
C ASP A 233 -1.52 -15.29 11.31
N ILE A 234 -0.43 -14.57 11.55
CA ILE A 234 0.89 -15.14 11.30
C ILE A 234 1.18 -16.15 12.43
N PRO A 235 1.54 -17.41 12.12
CA PRO A 235 1.79 -18.45 13.13
C PRO A 235 2.82 -18.08 14.21
N LYS A 236 3.69 -17.09 13.93
CA LYS A 236 4.75 -16.62 14.83
C LYS A 236 4.33 -15.45 15.74
N VAL A 237 3.22 -14.76 15.48
CA VAL A 237 2.71 -13.64 16.31
C VAL A 237 1.17 -13.69 16.36
N PRO A 238 0.60 -14.52 17.26
CA PRO A 238 -0.85 -14.70 17.37
C PRO A 238 -1.57 -13.38 17.73
N GLY A 239 -2.75 -13.14 17.17
CA GLY A 239 -3.61 -12.01 17.51
C GLY A 239 -3.29 -10.72 16.77
N LYS A 240 -2.46 -10.78 15.72
CA LYS A 240 -2.23 -9.67 14.79
C LYS A 240 -2.69 -10.09 13.41
N LEU A 241 -3.67 -9.37 12.88
CA LEU A 241 -4.20 -9.62 11.55
C LEU A 241 -3.22 -9.06 10.51
N TRP A 242 -2.72 -9.95 9.66
CA TRP A 242 -1.94 -9.58 8.48
C TRP A 242 -2.76 -9.81 7.23
N TYR A 243 -2.58 -8.91 6.27
CA TYR A 243 -2.98 -9.19 4.90
C TYR A 243 -2.17 -10.36 4.35
N ARG A 244 -2.79 -11.15 3.48
CA ARG A 244 -2.10 -12.12 2.63
C ARG A 244 -2.69 -12.06 1.23
N ALA A 245 -1.83 -11.82 0.25
CA ALA A 245 -2.22 -11.90 -1.15
C ALA A 245 -2.54 -13.35 -1.58
N HIS A 246 -3.47 -13.49 -2.53
CA HIS A 246 -3.84 -14.75 -3.19
C HIS A 246 -3.16 -14.94 -4.55
#